data_AF-X0WXQ3-F1
#
_entry.id   AF-X0WXQ3-F1
#
_cell.length_a   1.000
_cell.length_b   1.000
_cell.length_c   1.000
_cell.angle_alpha   90.00
_cell.angle_beta   90.00
_cell.angle_gamma   90.00
#
_symmetry.space_group_name_H-M   'P 1'
#
loop_
_entity.id
_entity.type
_entity.pdbx_description
1 polymer ?
#
loop_
_entity_poly.entity_id
_entity_poly.type
_entity_poly.pdbx_seq_one_letter_code
_entity_poly.pdbx_strand_id
1 'polypeptide(L)'
;HLQATVQLQADLVVLSAAIRPREESLQLADAMRLPLDEDGFFMEAHPKLRPLDFATPGFYLCGLAQGPKFASESIAQARGAVSRAVTVLSRKEIVAEGMINRVDAELCRACGECEKACCFEAIKVTQVAGGREQAIVTEALCTGCGVCNVACPTGAASLSHFKDEQINKMIKD
;
A
#
# COMPACT_ATOMS: atom_id res chain seq x y z
N HIS A 1 17.77 22.42 -45.60
CA HIS A 1 16.42 22.33 -46.20
C HIS A 1 15.30 21.87 -45.23
N LEU A 2 15.57 21.58 -43.94
CA LEU A 2 14.56 21.07 -42.98
C LEU A 2 13.83 22.15 -42.12
N GLN A 3 13.92 23.44 -42.50
CA GLN A 3 13.30 24.55 -41.76
C GLN A 3 12.35 25.39 -42.63
N ALA A 4 11.92 24.85 -43.77
CA ALA A 4 10.93 25.52 -44.60
C ALA A 4 9.55 25.37 -43.95
N THR A 5 8.80 26.47 -43.85
CA THR A 5 7.39 26.43 -43.45
C THR A 5 6.59 25.74 -44.56
N VAL A 6 5.84 24.70 -44.21
CA VAL A 6 4.98 23.96 -45.14
C VAL A 6 3.52 24.27 -44.80
N GLN A 7 2.75 24.69 -45.80
CA GLN A 7 1.30 24.83 -45.69
C GLN A 7 0.64 23.66 -46.42
N LEU A 8 -0.28 22.97 -45.74
CA LEU A 8 -1.05 21.85 -46.28
C LEU A 8 -2.54 22.18 -46.17
N GLN A 9 -3.29 22.01 -47.26
CA GLN A 9 -4.75 22.00 -47.21
C GLN A 9 -5.22 20.58 -46.91
N ALA A 10 -6.09 20.43 -45.91
CA ALA A 10 -6.65 19.14 -45.51
C ALA A 10 -8.14 19.28 -45.24
N ASP A 11 -8.93 18.31 -45.68
CA ASP A 11 -10.36 18.23 -45.38
C ASP A 11 -10.64 17.79 -43.94
N LEU A 12 -9.71 17.02 -43.35
CA LEU A 12 -9.78 16.53 -41.98
C LEU A 12 -8.39 16.51 -41.34
N VAL A 13 -8.32 16.94 -40.08
CA VAL A 13 -7.14 16.81 -39.23
C VAL A 13 -7.49 15.89 -38.06
N VAL A 14 -6.79 14.77 -37.96
CA VAL A 14 -6.98 13.81 -36.86
C VAL A 14 -5.87 13.98 -35.84
N LEU A 15 -6.26 14.24 -34.59
CA LEU A 15 -5.33 14.32 -33.47
C LEU A 15 -5.09 12.93 -32.88
N SER A 16 -3.85 12.45 -32.95
CA SER A 16 -3.41 11.27 -32.20
C SER A 16 -3.23 11.62 -30.72
N ALA A 17 -4.34 11.67 -29.98
CA ALA A 17 -4.34 12.05 -28.58
C ALA A 17 -3.58 11.05 -27.69
N ALA A 18 -2.94 11.56 -26.64
CA ALA A 18 -2.25 10.75 -25.64
C ALA A 18 -3.25 10.05 -24.71
N ILE A 19 -2.81 8.92 -24.12
CA ILE A 19 -3.54 8.23 -23.07
C ILE A 19 -3.21 8.90 -21.73
N ARG A 20 -4.23 9.17 -20.92
CA ARG A 20 -4.11 9.69 -19.55
C ARG A 20 -4.83 8.77 -18.56
N PRO A 21 -4.43 8.76 -17.29
CA PRO A 21 -5.17 8.04 -16.26
C PRO A 21 -6.59 8.61 -16.15
N ARG A 22 -7.52 7.76 -15.72
CA ARG A 22 -8.91 8.15 -15.49
C ARG A 22 -9.03 8.84 -14.14
N GLU A 23 -9.94 9.79 -13.99
CA GLU A 23 -10.17 10.47 -12.70
C GLU A 23 -10.58 9.49 -11.60
N GLU A 24 -11.34 8.46 -11.96
CA GLU A 24 -11.75 7.39 -11.03
C GLU A 24 -10.57 6.54 -10.56
N SER A 25 -9.45 6.51 -11.30
CA SER A 25 -8.22 5.83 -10.86
C SER A 25 -7.63 6.47 -9.61
N LEU A 26 -7.76 7.80 -9.44
CA LEU A 26 -7.30 8.51 -8.24
C LEU A 26 -8.13 8.11 -7.01
N GLN A 27 -9.44 8.01 -7.17
CA GLN A 27 -10.35 7.58 -6.08
C GLN A 27 -10.04 6.15 -5.65
N LEU A 28 -9.78 5.26 -6.62
CA LEU A 28 -9.40 3.88 -6.34
C LEU A 28 -8.04 3.80 -5.65
N ALA A 29 -7.07 4.61 -6.10
CA ALA A 29 -5.75 4.67 -5.50
C ALA A 29 -5.80 5.10 -4.03
N ASP A 30 -6.61 6.12 -3.70
CA ASP A 30 -6.80 6.57 -2.32
C ASP A 30 -7.50 5.50 -1.46
N ALA A 31 -8.64 4.98 -1.93
CA ALA A 31 -9.42 3.98 -1.20
C ALA A 31 -8.63 2.71 -0.92
N MET A 32 -7.79 2.27 -1.86
CA MET A 32 -6.98 1.05 -1.75
C MET A 32 -5.55 1.32 -1.26
N ARG A 33 -5.18 2.59 -1.04
CA ARG A 33 -3.82 3.05 -0.69
C ARG A 33 -2.75 2.50 -1.63
N LEU A 34 -2.99 2.63 -2.93
CA LEU A 34 -2.07 2.18 -3.98
C LEU A 34 -1.26 3.37 -4.50
N PRO A 35 0.06 3.21 -4.66
CA PRO A 35 0.93 4.28 -5.15
C PRO A 35 0.64 4.60 -6.62
N LEU A 36 0.79 5.87 -6.96
CA LEU A 36 0.76 6.38 -8.33
C LEU A 36 2.13 6.97 -8.70
N ASP A 37 2.46 6.95 -9.99
CA ASP A 37 3.63 7.64 -10.54
C ASP A 37 3.38 9.13 -10.77
N GLU A 38 4.41 9.83 -11.28
CA GLU A 38 4.37 11.27 -11.55
C GLU A 38 3.34 11.66 -12.62
N ASP A 39 2.95 10.71 -13.48
CA ASP A 39 1.95 10.88 -14.54
C ASP A 39 0.53 10.49 -14.07
N GLY A 40 0.39 9.98 -12.85
CA GLY A 40 -0.87 9.57 -12.23
C GLY A 40 -1.34 8.16 -12.59
N PHE A 41 -0.48 7.32 -13.16
CA PHE A 41 -0.74 5.89 -13.36
C PHE A 41 -0.34 5.07 -12.13
N PHE A 42 -0.86 3.86 -12.01
CA PHE A 42 -0.50 2.97 -10.91
C PHE A 42 0.95 2.50 -11.01
N MET A 43 1.69 2.64 -9.90
CA MET A 43 3.10 2.33 -9.81
C MET A 43 3.33 0.87 -9.40
N GLU A 44 4.15 0.15 -10.17
CA GLU A 44 4.61 -1.19 -9.78
C GLU A 44 5.57 -1.18 -8.58
N ALA A 45 5.70 -2.32 -7.92
CA ALA A 45 6.64 -2.49 -6.82
C ALA A 45 8.11 -2.38 -7.26
N HIS A 46 8.44 -2.89 -8.45
CA HIS A 46 9.77 -2.79 -9.02
C HIS A 46 9.76 -3.06 -10.53
N PRO A 47 10.35 -2.19 -11.39
CA PRO A 47 10.23 -2.27 -12.85
C PRO A 47 10.67 -3.59 -13.49
N LYS A 48 11.65 -4.28 -12.88
CA LYS A 48 12.21 -5.55 -13.38
C LYS A 48 11.74 -6.79 -12.62
N LEU A 49 11.87 -6.80 -11.29
CA LEU A 49 11.63 -7.99 -10.47
C LEU A 49 10.14 -8.24 -10.20
N ARG A 50 9.34 -7.18 -10.10
CA ARG A 50 7.93 -7.24 -9.72
C ARG A 50 7.11 -6.23 -10.53
N PRO A 51 7.12 -6.32 -11.88
CA PRO A 51 6.49 -5.33 -12.73
C PRO A 51 4.95 -5.37 -12.69
N LEU A 52 4.36 -6.41 -12.11
CA LEU A 52 2.91 -6.62 -12.07
C LEU A 52 2.33 -6.60 -10.65
N ASP A 53 3.18 -6.39 -9.65
CA ASP A 53 2.80 -6.39 -8.24
C ASP A 53 2.80 -4.94 -7.74
N PHE A 54 1.92 -4.62 -6.81
CA PHE A 54 2.06 -3.41 -6.01
C PHE A 54 3.00 -3.65 -4.82
N ALA A 55 3.52 -2.56 -4.24
CA ALA A 55 4.24 -2.63 -2.97
C ALA A 55 3.32 -3.22 -1.87
N THR A 56 2.05 -2.82 -1.88
CA THR A 56 0.97 -3.39 -1.07
C THR A 56 0.66 -4.83 -1.53
N PRO A 57 0.86 -5.85 -0.68
CA PRO A 57 0.58 -7.24 -1.04
C PRO A 57 -0.90 -7.49 -1.40
N GLY A 58 -1.14 -8.43 -2.31
CA GLY A 58 -2.49 -8.85 -2.72
C GLY A 58 -3.11 -8.02 -3.85
N PHE A 59 -2.50 -6.89 -4.21
CA PHE A 59 -2.89 -6.10 -5.38
C PHE A 59 -1.93 -6.36 -6.55
N TYR A 60 -2.49 -6.40 -7.76
CA TYR A 60 -1.75 -6.62 -9.00
C TYR A 60 -2.22 -5.64 -10.08
N LEU A 61 -1.33 -5.32 -11.02
CA LEU A 61 -1.58 -4.34 -12.09
C LEU A 61 -1.52 -5.01 -13.46
N CYS A 62 -2.30 -4.48 -14.41
CA CYS A 62 -2.18 -4.81 -15.81
C CYS A 62 -2.84 -3.75 -16.71
N GLY A 63 -2.42 -3.72 -17.97
CA GLY A 63 -3.04 -2.89 -18.99
C GLY A 63 -2.74 -1.40 -18.80
N LEU A 64 -3.62 -0.55 -19.31
CA LEU A 64 -3.43 0.90 -19.32
C LEU A 64 -3.43 1.55 -17.93
N ALA A 65 -3.85 0.82 -16.89
CA ALA A 65 -3.80 1.29 -15.51
C ALA A 65 -2.37 1.61 -15.04
N GLN A 66 -1.37 0.89 -15.59
CA GLN A 66 0.06 1.10 -15.35
C GLN A 66 0.73 1.91 -16.48
N GLY A 67 -0.03 2.68 -17.25
CA GLY A 67 0.51 3.55 -18.30
C GLY A 67 0.25 3.09 -19.74
N PRO A 68 0.51 3.96 -20.73
CA PRO A 68 0.25 3.69 -22.15
C PRO A 68 1.03 2.47 -22.66
N LYS A 69 0.36 1.55 -23.34
CA LYS A 69 0.97 0.32 -23.89
C LYS A 69 0.13 -0.30 -24.99
N PHE A 70 0.73 -1.21 -25.75
CA PHE A 70 0.02 -1.92 -26.82
C PHE A 70 -0.95 -2.97 -26.27
N ALA A 71 -1.90 -3.39 -27.11
CA ALA A 71 -2.87 -4.42 -26.77
C ALA A 71 -2.19 -5.77 -26.44
N SER A 72 -1.17 -6.15 -27.22
CA SER A 72 -0.40 -7.38 -26.99
C SER A 72 0.29 -7.38 -25.62
N GLU A 73 0.87 -6.25 -25.22
CA GLU A 73 1.49 -6.06 -23.91
C GLU A 73 0.46 -6.13 -22.79
N SER A 74 -0.70 -5.48 -22.98
CA SER A 74 -1.80 -5.54 -22.01
C SER A 74 -2.29 -6.97 -21.79
N ILE A 75 -2.40 -7.77 -22.85
CA ILE A 75 -2.77 -9.20 -22.76
C ILE A 75 -1.69 -9.99 -22.03
N ALA A 76 -0.41 -9.75 -22.31
CA ALA A 76 0.69 -10.40 -21.63
C ALA A 76 0.71 -10.06 -20.13
N GLN A 77 0.52 -8.78 -19.77
CA GLN A 77 0.41 -8.35 -18.38
C GLN A 77 -0.80 -8.98 -17.69
N ALA A 78 -1.96 -9.04 -18.34
CA ALA A 78 -3.14 -9.67 -17.75
C ALA A 78 -2.88 -11.14 -17.38
N ARG A 79 -2.24 -11.90 -18.28
CA ARG A 79 -1.83 -13.28 -18.01
C ARG A 79 -0.85 -13.38 -16.84
N GLY A 80 0.13 -12.47 -16.80
CA GLY A 80 1.09 -12.38 -15.71
C GLY A 80 0.43 -12.05 -14.37
N ALA A 81 -0.45 -11.05 -14.33
CA ALA A 81 -1.16 -10.61 -13.13
C ALA A 81 -2.05 -11.74 -12.57
N VAL A 82 -2.77 -12.47 -13.44
CA VAL A 82 -3.52 -13.66 -13.05
C VAL A 82 -2.59 -14.73 -12.46
N SER A 83 -1.45 -14.98 -13.10
CA SER A 83 -0.47 -15.93 -12.57
C SER A 83 0.02 -15.53 -11.17
N ARG A 84 0.33 -14.24 -10.96
CA ARG A 84 0.72 -13.72 -9.63
C ARG A 84 -0.39 -13.90 -8.60
N ALA A 85 -1.63 -13.53 -8.92
CA ALA A 85 -2.77 -13.71 -8.02
C ALA A 85 -3.00 -15.19 -7.65
N VAL A 86 -2.91 -16.09 -8.63
CA VAL A 86 -3.06 -17.54 -8.40
C VAL A 86 -1.98 -18.08 -7.46
N THR A 87 -0.75 -17.56 -7.47
CA THR A 87 0.28 -18.01 -6.52
C THR A 87 -0.08 -17.76 -5.05
N VAL A 88 -0.95 -16.79 -4.80
CA VAL A 88 -1.49 -16.51 -3.46
C VAL A 88 -2.75 -17.34 -3.22
N LEU A 89 -3.70 -17.32 -4.16
CA LEU A 89 -4.99 -18.01 -4.04
C LEU A 89 -4.89 -19.54 -3.97
N SER A 90 -3.82 -20.12 -4.53
CA SER A 90 -3.61 -21.58 -4.50
C SER A 90 -3.06 -22.10 -3.17
N ARG A 91 -2.64 -21.21 -2.26
CA ARG A 91 -2.10 -21.61 -0.95
C ARG A 91 -3.26 -21.79 0.03
N LYS A 92 -3.16 -22.83 0.87
CA LYS A 92 -4.11 -23.05 1.97
C LYS A 92 -3.97 -22.01 3.08
N GLU A 93 -2.74 -21.53 3.28
CA GLU A 93 -2.36 -20.61 4.33
C GLU A 93 -1.32 -19.62 3.79
N ILE A 94 -1.35 -18.40 4.31
CA ILE A 94 -0.42 -17.33 3.95
C ILE A 94 0.25 -16.87 5.24
N VAL A 95 1.57 -16.69 5.18
CA VAL A 95 2.34 -16.16 6.30
C VAL A 95 2.22 -14.64 6.27
N ALA A 96 1.60 -14.07 7.29
CA ALA A 96 1.59 -12.62 7.51
C ALA A 96 2.99 -12.15 7.97
N GLU A 97 3.39 -10.94 7.58
CA GLU A 97 4.66 -10.37 8.01
C GLU A 97 4.70 -10.20 9.54
N GLY A 98 5.87 -10.46 10.14
CA GLY A 98 6.04 -10.52 11.60
C GLY A 98 6.12 -9.16 12.31
N MET A 99 6.00 -8.05 11.59
CA MET A 99 6.08 -6.70 12.17
C MET A 99 4.74 -6.28 12.79
N ILE A 100 4.33 -6.98 13.85
CA ILE A 100 3.04 -6.77 14.49
C ILE A 100 3.23 -5.91 15.75
N ASN A 101 2.30 -5.00 16.00
CA ASN A 101 2.27 -4.20 17.23
C ASN A 101 1.77 -5.05 18.41
N ARG A 102 2.36 -4.85 19.60
CA ARG A 102 1.95 -5.48 20.85
C ARG A 102 1.74 -4.42 21.91
N VAL A 103 0.76 -4.62 22.79
CA VAL A 103 0.47 -3.70 23.89
C VAL A 103 0.92 -4.31 25.21
N ASP A 104 1.81 -3.61 25.90
CA ASP A 104 2.20 -3.93 27.28
C ASP A 104 1.04 -3.63 28.23
N ALA A 105 0.53 -4.67 28.89
CA ALA A 105 -0.59 -4.56 29.81
C ALA A 105 -0.24 -3.74 31.05
N GLU A 106 1.00 -3.70 31.51
CA GLU A 106 1.39 -2.96 32.71
C GLU A 106 1.41 -1.45 32.45
N LEU A 107 1.86 -1.04 31.27
CA LEU A 107 1.96 0.36 30.87
C LEU A 107 0.66 0.91 30.24
N CYS A 108 -0.24 0.03 29.79
CA CYS A 108 -1.46 0.45 29.12
C CYS A 108 -2.46 1.08 30.11
N ARG A 109 -2.86 2.32 29.84
CA ARG A 109 -3.88 3.06 30.61
C ARG A 109 -5.24 3.19 29.90
N ALA A 110 -5.47 2.40 28.85
CA ALA A 110 -6.72 2.38 28.07
C ALA A 110 -7.20 3.76 27.54
N CYS A 111 -6.28 4.65 27.17
CA CYS A 111 -6.64 6.01 26.75
C CYS A 111 -7.26 6.12 25.34
N GLY A 112 -7.11 5.09 24.49
CA GLY A 112 -7.72 5.05 23.14
C GLY A 112 -6.96 5.80 22.04
N GLU A 113 -5.85 6.47 22.31
CA GLU A 113 -5.10 7.21 21.27
C GLU A 113 -4.57 6.30 20.16
N CYS A 114 -4.11 5.10 20.52
CA CYS A 114 -3.67 4.10 19.55
C CYS A 114 -4.80 3.56 18.67
N GLU A 115 -6.03 3.47 19.20
CA GLU A 115 -7.22 3.04 18.46
C GLU A 115 -7.62 4.10 17.43
N LYS A 116 -7.68 5.37 17.83
CA LYS A 116 -7.97 6.49 16.92
C LYS A 116 -6.94 6.60 15.79
N ALA A 117 -5.67 6.33 16.09
CA ALA A 117 -4.58 6.42 15.13
C ALA A 117 -4.58 5.25 14.11
N CYS A 118 -5.25 4.13 14.39
CA CYS A 118 -5.18 2.95 13.56
C CYS A 118 -6.18 3.00 12.40
N CYS A 119 -5.65 3.30 11.22
CA CYS A 119 -6.40 3.35 9.97
C CYS A 119 -6.81 1.98 9.39
N PHE A 120 -6.56 0.89 10.12
CA PHE A 120 -6.95 -0.49 9.80
C PHE A 120 -7.83 -1.13 10.88
N GLU A 121 -8.15 -0.37 11.94
CA GLU A 121 -8.89 -0.85 13.11
C GLU A 121 -8.27 -2.10 13.78
N ALA A 122 -6.96 -2.28 13.62
CA ALA A 122 -6.23 -3.43 14.13
C ALA A 122 -6.02 -3.41 15.65
N ILE A 123 -6.24 -2.27 16.32
CA ILE A 123 -6.07 -2.12 17.76
C ILE A 123 -7.31 -1.43 18.35
N LYS A 124 -7.92 -2.04 19.38
CA LYS A 124 -9.13 -1.53 20.04
C LYS A 124 -9.02 -1.63 21.55
N VAL A 125 -9.57 -0.66 22.28
CA VAL A 125 -9.70 -0.74 23.74
C VAL A 125 -10.89 -1.63 24.09
N THR A 126 -10.64 -2.66 24.90
CA THR A 126 -11.64 -3.65 25.30
C THR A 126 -11.48 -3.99 26.79
N GLN A 127 -12.54 -4.51 27.41
CA GLN A 127 -12.41 -5.12 28.73
C GLN A 127 -11.73 -6.48 28.66
N VAL A 128 -10.68 -6.64 29.45
CA VAL A 128 -9.95 -7.90 29.62
C VAL A 128 -10.33 -8.57 30.95
N ALA A 129 -9.88 -9.81 31.14
CA ALA A 129 -10.13 -10.57 32.36
C ALA A 129 -9.74 -9.75 33.62
N GLY A 130 -10.62 -9.74 34.61
CA GLY A 130 -10.44 -8.92 35.82
C GLY A 130 -11.05 -7.52 35.77
N GLY A 131 -11.81 -7.19 34.72
CA GLY A 131 -12.57 -5.93 34.63
C GLY A 131 -11.73 -4.69 34.29
N ARG A 132 -10.45 -4.88 33.96
CA ARG A 132 -9.55 -3.84 33.48
C ARG A 132 -9.80 -3.59 31.99
N GLU A 133 -9.66 -2.35 31.55
CA GLU A 133 -9.61 -2.02 30.13
C GLU A 133 -8.17 -2.04 29.60
N GLN A 134 -7.99 -2.54 28.38
CA GLN A 134 -6.70 -2.61 27.71
C GLN A 134 -6.89 -2.49 26.20
N ALA A 135 -5.94 -1.86 25.52
CA ALA A 135 -5.85 -1.93 24.07
C ALA A 135 -5.35 -3.32 23.63
N ILE A 136 -6.09 -3.99 22.76
CA ILE A 136 -5.77 -5.32 22.21
C ILE A 136 -5.59 -5.21 20.70
N VAL A 137 -4.52 -5.82 20.20
CA VAL A 137 -4.20 -5.86 18.77
C VAL A 137 -4.74 -7.15 18.16
N THR A 138 -5.53 -7.02 17.11
CA THR A 138 -5.88 -8.13 16.22
C THR A 138 -4.75 -8.29 15.22
N GLU A 139 -3.87 -9.27 15.46
CA GLU A 139 -2.64 -9.49 14.70
C GLU A 139 -2.90 -9.59 13.18
N ALA A 140 -3.99 -10.24 12.77
CA ALA A 140 -4.37 -10.43 11.36
C ALA A 140 -4.69 -9.13 10.60
N LEU A 141 -5.05 -8.04 11.29
CA LEU A 141 -5.35 -6.75 10.69
C LEU A 141 -4.18 -5.77 10.77
N CYS A 142 -3.17 -6.07 11.58
CA CYS A 142 -2.04 -5.18 11.81
C CYS A 142 -1.07 -5.22 10.63
N THR A 143 -0.92 -4.10 9.91
CA THR A 143 0.03 -3.99 8.80
C THR A 143 1.42 -3.51 9.22
N GLY A 144 1.67 -3.37 10.52
CA GLY A 144 2.97 -2.98 11.05
C GLY A 144 3.43 -1.53 10.79
N CYS A 145 2.52 -0.59 10.49
CA CYS A 145 2.90 0.78 10.14
C CYS A 145 3.50 1.61 11.30
N GLY A 146 3.36 1.16 12.55
CA GLY A 146 3.97 1.81 13.73
C GLY A 146 3.33 3.10 14.22
N VAL A 147 2.28 3.62 13.56
CA VAL A 147 1.63 4.89 13.95
C VAL A 147 1.10 4.86 15.40
N CYS A 148 0.57 3.71 15.83
CA CYS A 148 0.11 3.52 17.21
C CYS A 148 1.24 3.53 18.26
N ASN A 149 2.48 3.21 17.88
CA ASN A 149 3.65 3.32 18.77
C ASN A 149 3.90 4.79 19.10
N VAL A 150 3.96 5.63 18.07
CA VAL A 150 4.18 7.08 18.21
C VAL A 150 3.02 7.76 18.95
N ALA A 151 1.78 7.33 18.71
CA ALA A 151 0.60 7.89 19.37
C ALA A 151 0.48 7.49 20.85
N CYS A 152 1.18 6.44 21.31
CA CYS A 152 1.01 5.92 22.67
C CYS A 152 1.77 6.79 23.69
N PRO A 153 1.08 7.52 24.59
CA PRO A 153 1.75 8.43 25.52
C PRO A 153 2.53 7.71 26.63
N THR A 154 2.25 6.43 26.87
CA THR A 154 2.92 5.63 27.91
C THR A 154 3.98 4.68 27.35
N GLY A 155 4.16 4.63 26.02
CA GLY A 155 5.02 3.64 25.37
C GLY A 155 4.50 2.20 25.44
N ALA A 156 3.24 1.99 25.83
CA ALA A 156 2.66 0.66 25.97
C ALA A 156 2.49 -0.07 24.63
N ALA A 157 2.11 0.64 23.56
CA ALA A 157 1.99 0.05 22.23
C ALA A 157 3.36 0.05 21.56
N SER A 158 3.93 -1.13 21.28
CA SER A 158 5.28 -1.25 20.75
C SER A 158 5.30 -2.14 19.51
N LEU A 159 5.98 -1.70 18.45
CA LEU A 159 6.09 -2.44 17.20
C LEU A 159 7.22 -3.48 17.29
N SER A 160 6.91 -4.73 16.95
CA SER A 160 7.92 -5.79 16.89
C SER A 160 9.03 -5.41 15.89
N HIS A 161 10.28 -5.70 16.25
CA HIS A 161 11.49 -5.37 15.49
C HIS A 161 11.86 -3.88 15.36
N PHE A 162 11.02 -2.97 15.87
CA PHE A 162 11.26 -1.51 15.91
C PHE A 162 10.94 -0.94 17.30
N LYS A 163 11.34 -1.67 18.35
CA LYS A 163 11.15 -1.23 19.73
C LYS A 163 12.00 0.00 20.02
N ASP A 164 11.53 0.87 20.92
CA ASP A 164 12.24 2.08 21.31
C ASP A 164 13.67 1.82 21.75
N GLU A 165 13.94 0.70 22.45
CA GLU A 165 15.32 0.32 22.82
C GLU A 165 16.20 0.05 21.59
N GLN A 166 15.66 -0.61 20.56
CA GLN A 166 16.38 -0.91 19.32
C GLN A 166 16.68 0.38 18.57
N ILE A 167 15.69 1.27 18.44
CA ILE A 167 15.85 2.58 17.78
C ILE A 167 16.84 3.45 18.55
N ASN A 168 16.73 3.51 19.87
CA ASN A 168 17.65 4.29 20.70
C ASN A 168 19.10 3.81 20.59
N LYS A 169 19.32 2.50 20.43
CA LYS A 169 20.65 1.94 20.14
C LYS A 169 21.17 2.29 18.74
N MET A 170 20.29 2.52 17.76
CA MET A 170 20.69 2.98 16.42
C MET A 170 21.02 4.48 16.37
N ILE A 171 20.46 5.28 17.29
CA ILE A 171 20.70 6.73 17.37
C ILE A 171 21.93 7.05 18.23
N LYS A 172 22.16 6.27 19.30
CA LYS A 172 23.28 6.46 20.20
C LYS A 172 24.50 5.71 19.66
N ASP A 173 25.28 6.40 18.84
CA ASP A 173 26.72 6.16 18.70
C ASP A 173 27.45 6.54 20.00
#